data_AF-A0A0X3V503-F1
#
_entry.id   AF-A0A0X3V503-F1
#
_cell.length_a   1.000
_cell.length_b   1.000
_cell.length_c   1.000
_cell.angle_alpha   90.00
_cell.angle_beta   90.00
_cell.angle_gamma   90.00
#
_symmetry.space_group_name_H-M   'P 1'
#
loop_
_entity.id
_entity.type
_entity.pdbx_description
1 polymer ?
#
loop_
_entity_poly.entity_id
_entity_poly.type
_entity_poly.pdbx_seq_one_letter_code
_entity_poly.pdbx_strand_id
1 'polypeptide(L)'
;MRRHLRYVEQLLAGRATLGQHRRLLVVGGWLSLLRATLHIDLQQRTAAEAHLSTAAELSGQSEHAEIAAWCLETQAWDWLTRGDFRRAVELSQHAQAIAPADGSAIVQATAQEGRAWARLGDAQATRDALGRVERLAEHREMPEHPEHHYQYDPAKAHSYAATTLAWAGDPAAEQVARDVITELEAEGARPRRIASARLDLGLALLAGKPRPEDAAQEVRVAMRSGRIVLSNWWRVVEVVEGVAASGVPEAGDLREKCEALGPADEG
;
A
#
# COMPACT_ATOMS: atom_id res chain seq x y z
N MET A 1 13.43 15.41 0.69
CA MET A 1 13.63 14.65 -0.56
C MET A 1 14.42 15.37 -1.64
N ARG A 2 13.93 16.45 -2.28
CA ARG A 2 14.64 17.14 -3.39
C ARG A 2 16.07 17.60 -3.08
N ARG A 3 16.36 18.00 -1.83
CA ARG A 3 17.72 18.39 -1.39
C ARG A 3 18.68 17.20 -1.32
N HIS A 4 18.21 16.02 -0.89
CA HIS A 4 19.06 14.84 -0.72
C HIS A 4 19.43 14.21 -2.06
N LEU A 5 18.52 14.15 -3.03
CA LEU A 5 18.86 13.68 -4.39
C LEU A 5 19.87 14.60 -5.08
N ARG A 6 19.67 15.91 -5.04
CA ARG A 6 20.66 16.87 -5.55
C ARG A 6 22.02 16.72 -4.87
N TYR A 7 22.03 16.42 -3.58
CA TYR A 7 23.28 16.16 -2.86
C TYR A 7 23.96 14.87 -3.33
N VAL A 8 23.20 13.80 -3.56
CA VAL A 8 23.73 12.56 -4.16
C VAL A 8 24.27 12.80 -5.57
N GLU A 9 23.55 13.55 -6.41
CA GLU A 9 24.00 13.94 -7.75
C GLU A 9 25.33 14.72 -7.70
N GLN A 10 25.46 15.66 -6.75
CA GLN A 10 26.70 16.41 -6.54
C GLN A 10 27.85 15.51 -6.09
N LEU A 11 27.59 14.53 -5.22
CA LEU A 11 28.61 13.57 -4.79
C LEU A 11 29.01 12.59 -5.91
N LEU A 12 28.06 12.18 -6.75
CA LEU A 12 28.31 11.34 -7.93
C LEU A 12 29.13 12.07 -9.00
N ALA A 13 28.97 13.39 -9.12
CA ALA A 13 29.77 14.24 -10.01
C ALA A 13 31.21 14.50 -9.49
N GLY A 14 31.50 14.15 -8.23
CA GLY A 14 32.81 14.28 -7.61
C GLY A 14 33.73 13.07 -7.84
N ARG A 15 34.92 13.10 -7.23
CA ARG A 15 35.81 11.94 -7.21
C ARG A 15 35.33 10.95 -6.13
N ALA A 16 34.97 9.75 -6.55
CA ALA A 16 34.58 8.66 -5.66
C ALA A 16 35.35 7.37 -6.04
N THR A 17 35.65 6.54 -5.05
CA THR A 17 36.08 5.16 -5.34
C THR A 17 34.91 4.37 -5.92
N LEU A 18 35.19 3.24 -6.59
CA LEU A 18 34.13 2.37 -7.12
C LEU A 18 33.12 1.94 -6.03
N GLY A 19 33.62 1.61 -4.84
CA GLY A 19 32.76 1.25 -3.70
C GLY A 19 31.89 2.41 -3.21
N GLN A 20 32.43 3.64 -3.15
CA GLN A 20 31.67 4.83 -2.80
C GLN A 20 30.63 5.17 -3.87
N HIS A 21 31.01 5.06 -5.15
CA HIS A 21 30.11 5.28 -6.28
C HIS A 21 28.92 4.32 -6.22
N ARG A 22 29.15 2.99 -6.06
CA ARG A 22 28.07 2.00 -5.91
C ARG A 22 27.14 2.34 -4.74
N ARG A 23 27.69 2.76 -3.60
CA ARG A 23 26.88 3.16 -2.43
C ARG A 23 26.02 4.39 -2.73
N LEU A 24 26.54 5.37 -3.47
CA LEU A 24 25.77 6.55 -3.87
C LEU A 24 24.63 6.19 -4.83
N LEU A 25 24.85 5.26 -5.77
CA LEU A 25 23.78 4.74 -6.64
C LEU A 25 22.66 4.08 -5.82
N VAL A 26 23.02 3.25 -4.83
CA VAL A 26 22.04 2.62 -3.92
C VAL A 26 21.22 3.66 -3.16
N VAL A 27 21.86 4.68 -2.59
CA VAL A 27 21.17 5.77 -1.89
C VAL A 27 20.27 6.56 -2.85
N GLY A 28 20.74 6.86 -4.06
CA GLY A 28 19.96 7.51 -5.11
C GLY A 28 18.74 6.68 -5.53
N GLY A 29 18.89 5.36 -5.61
CA GLY A 29 17.83 4.41 -5.93
C GLY A 29 16.71 4.45 -4.89
N TRP A 30 17.06 4.29 -3.61
CA TRP A 30 16.08 4.38 -2.51
C TRP A 30 15.36 5.72 -2.44
N LEU A 31 16.10 6.83 -2.63
CA LEU A 31 15.49 8.17 -2.61
C LEU A 31 14.57 8.40 -3.82
N SER A 32 14.91 7.85 -4.99
CA SER A 32 14.09 7.95 -6.20
C SER A 32 12.81 7.13 -6.04
N LEU A 33 12.94 5.90 -5.54
CA LEU A 33 11.81 5.02 -5.23
C LEU A 33 10.85 5.67 -4.23
N LEU A 34 11.36 6.28 -3.15
CA LEU A 34 10.53 7.02 -2.19
C LEU A 34 9.77 8.18 -2.82
N ARG A 35 10.38 8.88 -3.78
CA ARG A 35 9.68 9.92 -4.53
C ARG A 35 8.59 9.34 -5.41
N ALA A 36 8.83 8.21 -6.07
CA ALA A 36 7.80 7.56 -6.85
C ALA A 36 6.58 7.21 -5.99
N THR A 37 6.78 6.57 -4.84
CA THR A 37 5.70 6.24 -3.90
C THR A 37 4.89 7.49 -3.52
N LEU A 38 5.57 8.59 -3.17
CA LEU A 38 4.91 9.86 -2.85
C LEU A 38 4.13 10.45 -4.04
N HIS A 39 4.66 10.34 -5.25
CA HIS A 39 3.98 10.82 -6.45
C HIS A 39 2.74 9.97 -6.77
N ILE A 40 2.80 8.64 -6.58
CA ILE A 40 1.62 7.76 -6.72
C ILE A 40 0.56 8.11 -5.66
N ASP A 41 0.97 8.32 -4.40
CA ASP A 41 0.07 8.77 -3.33
C ASP A 41 -0.67 10.08 -3.66
N LEU A 42 -0.03 10.95 -4.44
CA LEU A 42 -0.57 12.21 -4.94
C LEU A 42 -1.21 12.11 -6.34
N GLN A 43 -1.31 10.90 -6.90
CA GLN A 43 -1.79 10.61 -8.26
C GLN A 43 -1.02 11.34 -9.39
N GLN A 44 0.23 11.73 -9.15
CA GLN A 44 1.13 12.39 -10.12
C GLN A 44 1.89 11.36 -10.97
N ARG A 45 1.16 10.67 -11.85
CA ARG A 45 1.63 9.47 -12.58
C ARG A 45 2.91 9.67 -13.39
N THR A 46 2.99 10.70 -14.22
CA THR A 46 4.18 10.98 -15.04
C THR A 46 5.44 11.17 -14.18
N ALA A 47 5.30 11.85 -13.04
CA ALA A 47 6.40 12.05 -12.11
C ALA A 47 6.78 10.75 -11.38
N ALA A 48 5.79 9.94 -11.01
CA ALA A 48 6.04 8.63 -10.41
C ALA A 48 6.81 7.70 -11.36
N GLU A 49 6.38 7.59 -12.62
CA GLU A 49 7.02 6.77 -13.65
C GLU A 49 8.48 7.19 -13.89
N ALA A 50 8.75 8.50 -14.00
CA ALA A 50 10.11 9.01 -14.16
C ALA A 50 11.02 8.62 -12.98
N HIS A 51 10.49 8.69 -11.75
CA HIS A 51 11.23 8.31 -10.54
C HIS A 51 11.41 6.79 -10.40
N LEU A 52 10.43 5.99 -10.81
CA LEU A 52 10.57 4.52 -10.87
C LEU A 52 11.62 4.10 -11.88
N SER A 53 11.61 4.71 -13.08
CA SER A 53 12.61 4.45 -14.12
C SER A 53 14.02 4.78 -13.61
N THR A 54 14.18 5.93 -12.93
CA THR A 54 15.45 6.30 -12.30
C THR A 54 15.87 5.29 -11.24
N ALA A 55 14.97 4.86 -10.36
CA ALA A 55 15.29 3.89 -9.31
C ALA A 55 15.69 2.51 -9.88
N ALA A 56 15.01 2.07 -10.94
CA ALA A 56 15.31 0.81 -11.64
C ALA A 56 16.66 0.88 -12.37
N GLU A 57 17.00 2.00 -13.00
CA GLU A 57 18.32 2.16 -13.63
C GLU A 57 19.44 2.13 -12.59
N LEU A 58 19.28 2.87 -11.49
CA LEU A 58 20.26 2.89 -10.39
C LEU A 58 20.41 1.53 -9.72
N SER A 59 19.33 0.76 -9.58
CA SER A 59 19.39 -0.60 -9.02
C SER A 59 20.09 -1.57 -9.97
N GLY A 60 19.89 -1.44 -11.29
CA GLY A 60 20.63 -2.21 -12.30
C GLY A 60 22.13 -1.93 -12.28
N GLN A 61 22.53 -0.65 -12.26
CA GLN A 61 23.94 -0.24 -12.21
C GLN A 61 24.64 -0.62 -10.90
N SER A 62 23.88 -0.73 -9.80
CA SER A 62 24.41 -1.14 -8.49
C SER A 62 24.19 -2.62 -8.17
N GLU A 63 23.57 -3.38 -9.07
CA GLU A 63 23.11 -4.77 -8.91
C GLU A 63 22.35 -5.00 -7.60
N HIS A 64 21.52 -4.02 -7.20
CA HIS A 64 20.83 -4.04 -5.91
C HIS A 64 19.42 -4.63 -6.04
N ALA A 65 19.32 -5.96 -5.98
CA ALA A 65 18.11 -6.74 -6.22
C ALA A 65 16.88 -6.28 -5.40
N GLU A 66 17.07 -5.91 -4.13
CA GLU A 66 15.96 -5.42 -3.28
C GLU A 66 15.29 -4.16 -3.86
N ILE A 67 16.06 -3.19 -4.38
CA ILE A 67 15.49 -1.96 -4.96
C ILE A 67 14.77 -2.31 -6.26
N ALA A 68 15.34 -3.20 -7.08
CA ALA A 68 14.70 -3.66 -8.31
C ALA A 68 13.34 -4.33 -8.03
N ALA A 69 13.27 -5.20 -7.02
CA ALA A 69 12.04 -5.84 -6.59
C ALA A 69 11.01 -4.82 -6.09
N TRP A 70 11.42 -3.84 -5.27
CA TRP A 70 10.52 -2.77 -4.85
C TRP A 70 10.02 -1.90 -6.00
N CYS A 71 10.83 -1.65 -7.04
CA CYS A 71 10.36 -0.93 -8.23
C CYS A 71 9.22 -1.68 -8.93
N LEU A 72 9.30 -3.02 -9.02
CA LEU A 72 8.23 -3.84 -9.59
C LEU A 72 7.00 -3.88 -8.68
N GLU A 73 7.19 -4.04 -7.37
CA GLU A 73 6.10 -4.02 -6.39
C GLU A 73 5.35 -2.68 -6.40
N THR A 74 6.07 -1.56 -6.45
CA THR A 74 5.46 -0.22 -6.46
C THR A 74 4.68 0.01 -7.76
N GLN A 75 5.13 -0.56 -8.89
CA GLN A 75 4.33 -0.58 -10.12
C GLN A 75 3.09 -1.48 -9.98
N ALA A 76 3.20 -2.65 -9.33
CA ALA A 76 2.06 -3.52 -9.05
C ALA A 76 1.01 -2.80 -8.20
N TRP A 77 1.45 -1.99 -7.23
CA TRP A 77 0.57 -1.14 -6.43
C TRP A 77 -0.11 -0.05 -7.26
N ASP A 78 0.60 0.68 -8.13
CA ASP A 78 -0.02 1.67 -9.03
C ASP A 78 -1.12 1.03 -9.88
N TRP A 79 -0.82 -0.10 -10.55
CA TRP A 79 -1.80 -0.83 -11.36
C TRP A 79 -2.99 -1.34 -10.55
N LEU A 80 -2.76 -1.79 -9.32
CA LEU A 80 -3.84 -2.17 -8.42
C LEU A 80 -4.78 -1.00 -8.13
N THR A 81 -4.24 0.19 -7.84
CA THR A 81 -5.07 1.39 -7.59
C THR A 81 -5.82 1.86 -8.83
N ARG A 82 -5.38 1.46 -10.02
CA ARG A 82 -6.02 1.75 -11.31
C ARG A 82 -7.06 0.71 -11.72
N GLY A 83 -7.19 -0.38 -10.95
CA GLY A 83 -8.14 -1.46 -11.23
C GLY A 83 -7.62 -2.55 -12.18
N ASP A 84 -6.37 -2.47 -12.66
CA ASP A 84 -5.79 -3.55 -13.47
C ASP A 84 -5.14 -4.60 -12.55
N PHE A 85 -6.00 -5.41 -11.94
CA PHE A 85 -5.56 -6.41 -10.96
C PHE A 85 -4.75 -7.54 -11.57
N ARG A 86 -4.97 -7.89 -12.85
CA ARG A 86 -4.16 -8.90 -13.53
C ARG A 86 -2.73 -8.42 -13.72
N ARG A 87 -2.56 -7.17 -14.17
CA ARG A 87 -1.23 -6.57 -14.28
C ARG A 87 -0.55 -6.43 -12.93
N ALA A 88 -1.30 -6.12 -11.88
CA ALA A 88 -0.79 -6.11 -10.51
C ALA A 88 -0.26 -7.49 -10.09
N VAL A 89 -1.00 -8.59 -10.35
CA VAL A 89 -0.52 -9.96 -10.08
C VAL A 89 0.79 -10.23 -10.81
N GLU A 90 0.85 -9.99 -12.12
CA GLU A 90 2.05 -10.27 -12.93
C GLU A 90 3.29 -9.55 -12.38
N LEU A 91 3.16 -8.27 -12.06
CA LEU A 91 4.24 -7.46 -11.53
C LEU A 91 4.64 -7.89 -10.11
N SER A 92 3.67 -8.23 -9.26
CA SER A 92 3.92 -8.77 -7.92
C SER A 92 4.68 -10.10 -7.96
N GLN A 93 4.32 -11.01 -8.87
CA GLN A 93 5.02 -12.29 -9.03
C GLN A 93 6.42 -12.09 -9.60
N HIS A 94 6.61 -11.16 -10.54
CA HIS A 94 7.93 -10.80 -11.03
C HIS A 94 8.80 -10.19 -9.92
N ALA A 95 8.24 -9.31 -9.07
CA ALA A 95 8.94 -8.76 -7.92
C ALA A 95 9.41 -9.86 -6.96
N GLN A 96 8.55 -10.85 -6.67
CA GLN A 96 8.91 -12.02 -5.85
C GLN A 96 10.07 -12.83 -6.46
N ALA A 97 10.07 -13.03 -7.78
CA ALA A 97 11.08 -13.84 -8.46
C ALA A 97 12.49 -13.25 -8.39
N ILE A 98 12.63 -11.92 -8.25
CA ILE A 98 13.93 -11.24 -8.21
C ILE A 98 14.31 -10.74 -6.82
N ALA A 99 13.38 -10.73 -5.87
CA ALA A 99 13.63 -10.26 -4.52
C ALA A 99 14.61 -11.19 -3.77
N PRO A 100 15.52 -10.64 -2.96
CA PRO A 100 16.25 -11.43 -1.97
C PRO A 100 15.28 -12.20 -1.05
N ALA A 101 15.61 -13.45 -0.74
CA ALA A 101 14.72 -14.33 0.04
C ALA A 101 14.44 -13.81 1.47
N ASP A 102 15.39 -13.09 2.05
CA ASP A 102 15.30 -12.42 3.36
C ASP A 102 14.87 -10.94 3.26
N GLY A 103 14.75 -10.42 2.04
CA GLY A 103 14.38 -9.04 1.73
C GLY A 103 12.97 -8.67 2.18
N SER A 104 12.69 -7.37 2.29
CA SER A 104 11.33 -6.90 2.62
C SER A 104 10.44 -6.88 1.39
N ALA A 105 11.02 -6.69 0.20
CA ALA A 105 10.32 -6.64 -1.08
C ALA A 105 9.54 -7.92 -1.36
N ILE A 106 10.08 -9.10 -1.03
CA ILE A 106 9.40 -10.39 -1.28
C ILE A 106 8.09 -10.48 -0.49
N VAL A 107 8.09 -10.03 0.77
CA VAL A 107 6.91 -10.10 1.63
C VAL A 107 5.83 -9.15 1.15
N GLN A 108 6.23 -7.90 0.87
CA GLN A 108 5.33 -6.89 0.32
C GLN A 108 4.75 -7.33 -1.03
N ALA A 109 5.58 -7.82 -1.96
CA ALA A 109 5.14 -8.26 -3.28
C ALA A 109 4.14 -9.41 -3.18
N THR A 110 4.36 -10.34 -2.24
CA THR A 110 3.43 -11.44 -1.95
C THR A 110 2.10 -10.91 -1.37
N ALA A 111 2.15 -9.94 -0.46
CA ALA A 111 0.94 -9.31 0.07
C ALA A 111 0.15 -8.57 -1.02
N GLN A 112 0.86 -7.90 -1.93
CA GLN A 112 0.27 -7.19 -3.05
C GLN A 112 -0.37 -8.15 -4.07
N GLU A 113 0.24 -9.32 -4.30
CA GLU A 113 -0.37 -10.41 -5.08
C GLU A 113 -1.70 -10.87 -4.45
N GLY A 114 -1.70 -11.13 -3.14
CA GLY A 114 -2.90 -11.59 -2.43
C GLY A 114 -4.06 -10.58 -2.52
N ARG A 115 -3.75 -9.29 -2.38
CA ARG A 115 -4.71 -8.20 -2.59
C ARG A 115 -5.26 -8.17 -4.00
N ALA A 116 -4.42 -8.35 -5.01
CA ALA A 116 -4.86 -8.38 -6.40
C ALA A 116 -5.76 -9.59 -6.69
N TRP A 117 -5.43 -10.78 -6.17
CA TRP A 117 -6.28 -11.96 -6.27
C TRP A 117 -7.64 -11.79 -5.58
N ALA A 118 -7.65 -11.13 -4.41
CA ALA A 118 -8.89 -10.84 -3.70
C ALA A 118 -9.83 -9.99 -4.56
N ARG A 119 -9.30 -8.96 -5.25
CA ARG A 119 -10.09 -8.13 -6.17
C ARG A 119 -10.53 -8.86 -7.44
N LEU A 120 -9.81 -9.91 -7.85
CA LEU A 120 -10.20 -10.78 -8.96
C LEU A 120 -11.22 -11.85 -8.55
N GLY A 121 -11.51 -12.02 -7.26
CA GLY A 121 -12.42 -13.03 -6.74
C GLY A 121 -11.84 -14.45 -6.71
N ASP A 122 -10.53 -14.62 -6.88
CA ASP A 122 -9.89 -15.95 -6.80
C ASP A 122 -9.60 -16.30 -5.33
N ALA A 123 -10.59 -16.89 -4.67
CA ALA A 123 -10.50 -17.23 -3.25
C ALA A 123 -9.36 -18.22 -2.93
N GLN A 124 -8.99 -19.11 -3.85
CA GLN A 124 -7.92 -20.07 -3.62
C GLN A 124 -6.56 -19.36 -3.69
N ALA A 125 -6.32 -18.59 -4.76
CA ALA A 125 -5.08 -17.84 -4.92
C ALA A 125 -4.89 -16.79 -3.81
N THR A 126 -5.97 -16.15 -3.34
CA THR A 126 -5.94 -15.24 -2.18
C THR A 126 -5.50 -15.95 -0.91
N ARG A 127 -6.09 -17.10 -0.57
CA ARG A 127 -5.69 -17.88 0.62
C ARG A 127 -4.24 -18.35 0.54
N ASP A 128 -3.83 -18.83 -0.64
CA ASP A 128 -2.46 -19.28 -0.86
C ASP A 128 -1.45 -18.14 -0.69
N ALA A 129 -1.77 -16.93 -1.18
CA ALA A 129 -0.94 -15.75 -0.98
C ALA A 129 -0.88 -15.33 0.49
N LEU A 130 -2.01 -15.31 1.21
CA LEU A 130 -2.05 -15.01 2.65
C LEU A 130 -1.16 -15.96 3.47
N GLY A 131 -1.25 -17.27 3.22
CA GLY A 131 -0.40 -18.27 3.89
C GLY A 131 1.08 -18.17 3.50
N ARG A 132 1.41 -17.61 2.33
CA ARG A 132 2.81 -17.26 1.99
C ARG A 132 3.28 -16.02 2.77
N VAL A 133 2.46 -14.97 2.86
CA VAL A 133 2.80 -13.76 3.64
C VAL A 133 3.04 -14.11 5.10
N GLU A 134 2.18 -14.92 5.70
CA GLU A 134 2.30 -15.34 7.09
C GLU A 134 3.65 -16.04 7.35
N ARG A 135 3.99 -17.04 6.54
CA ARG A 135 5.28 -17.76 6.64
C ARG A 135 6.49 -16.84 6.44
N LEU A 136 6.39 -15.87 5.54
CA LEU A 136 7.47 -14.89 5.29
C LEU A 136 7.62 -13.85 6.42
N ALA A 137 6.57 -13.64 7.22
CA ALA A 137 6.54 -12.67 8.31
C ALA A 137 6.85 -13.30 9.68
N GLU A 138 6.54 -14.57 9.90
CA GLU A 138 6.62 -15.29 11.19
C GLU A 138 8.00 -15.15 11.89
N HIS A 139 9.08 -15.07 11.11
CA HIS A 139 10.45 -15.07 11.64
C HIS A 139 11.07 -13.67 11.70
N ARG A 140 10.29 -12.60 11.46
CA ARG A 140 10.81 -11.24 11.42
C ARG A 140 10.65 -10.56 12.77
N GLU A 141 11.74 -9.97 13.24
CA GLU A 141 11.74 -9.12 14.43
C GLU A 141 11.01 -7.80 14.16
N MET A 142 10.41 -7.23 15.22
CA MET A 142 9.88 -5.88 15.15
C MET A 142 11.05 -4.91 14.92
N PRO A 143 11.02 -4.09 13.86
CA PRO A 143 12.13 -3.18 13.58
C PRO A 143 12.20 -2.05 14.61
N GLU A 144 13.42 -1.52 14.84
CA GLU A 144 13.64 -0.31 15.64
C GLU A 144 12.91 0.92 15.05
N HIS A 145 12.75 0.94 13.72
CA HIS A 145 12.13 2.02 12.94
C HIS A 145 10.92 1.51 12.14
N PRO A 146 9.80 1.21 12.80
CA PRO A 146 8.64 0.62 12.13
C PRO A 146 7.94 1.58 11.15
N GLU A 147 8.26 2.88 11.21
CA GLU A 147 7.85 3.89 10.22
C GLU A 147 8.52 3.71 8.85
N HIS A 148 9.62 2.96 8.76
CA HIS A 148 10.38 2.79 7.52
C HIS A 148 9.51 2.15 6.43
N HIS A 149 9.33 2.82 5.29
CA HIS A 149 8.40 2.37 4.25
C HIS A 149 8.81 1.01 3.66
N TYR A 150 10.11 0.85 3.34
CA TYR A 150 10.66 -0.34 2.66
C TYR A 150 11.15 -1.45 3.60
N GLN A 151 10.80 -1.41 4.89
CA GLN A 151 11.10 -2.49 5.83
C GLN A 151 9.80 -3.17 6.21
N TYR A 152 9.60 -4.41 5.78
CA TYR A 152 8.38 -5.13 6.12
C TYR A 152 8.47 -5.65 7.56
N ASP A 153 7.37 -5.54 8.30
CA ASP A 153 7.27 -5.89 9.71
C ASP A 153 5.99 -6.70 9.99
N PRO A 154 5.92 -7.45 11.11
CA PRO A 154 4.73 -8.25 11.42
C PRO A 154 3.43 -7.44 11.52
N ALA A 155 3.47 -6.20 12.04
CA ALA A 155 2.29 -5.34 12.14
C ALA A 155 1.80 -4.87 10.75
N LYS A 156 2.71 -4.65 9.80
CA LYS A 156 2.36 -4.48 8.38
C LYS A 156 1.72 -5.74 7.83
N ALA A 157 2.25 -6.92 8.12
CA ALA A 157 1.64 -8.18 7.69
C ALA A 157 0.17 -8.28 8.11
N HIS A 158 -0.11 -7.98 9.38
CA HIS A 158 -1.46 -7.98 9.92
C HIS A 158 -2.38 -6.96 9.21
N SER A 159 -1.88 -5.73 8.99
CA SER A 159 -2.61 -4.69 8.26
C SER A 159 -2.94 -5.10 6.81
N TYR A 160 -1.99 -5.69 6.09
CA TYR A 160 -2.21 -6.15 4.72
C TYR A 160 -3.14 -7.36 4.63
N ALA A 161 -3.10 -8.25 5.64
CA ALA A 161 -4.04 -9.35 5.76
C ALA A 161 -5.47 -8.82 5.95
N ALA A 162 -5.69 -7.83 6.83
CA ALA A 162 -6.99 -7.18 7.02
C ALA A 162 -7.56 -6.64 5.70
N THR A 163 -6.76 -5.87 4.95
CA THR A 163 -7.17 -5.34 3.63
C THR A 163 -7.51 -6.47 2.65
N THR A 164 -6.68 -7.52 2.60
CA THR A 164 -6.88 -8.64 1.66
C THR A 164 -8.16 -9.40 1.98
N LEU A 165 -8.42 -9.69 3.26
CA LEU A 165 -9.63 -10.36 3.72
C LEU A 165 -10.88 -9.50 3.45
N ALA A 166 -10.82 -8.20 3.73
CA ALA A 166 -11.93 -7.29 3.46
C ALA A 166 -12.28 -7.26 1.96
N TRP A 167 -11.26 -7.24 1.10
CA TRP A 167 -11.44 -7.25 -0.36
C TRP A 167 -11.95 -8.58 -0.89
N ALA A 168 -11.64 -9.69 -0.20
CA ALA A 168 -12.16 -11.02 -0.53
C ALA A 168 -13.60 -11.23 -0.04
N GLY A 169 -14.15 -10.31 0.76
CA GLY A 169 -15.43 -10.49 1.44
C GLY A 169 -15.40 -11.59 2.51
N ASP A 170 -14.22 -11.88 3.06
CA ASP A 170 -14.05 -12.94 4.07
C ASP A 170 -14.66 -12.50 5.41
N PRO A 171 -15.49 -13.34 6.08
CA PRO A 171 -16.08 -13.00 7.37
C PRO A 171 -15.08 -12.68 8.48
N ALA A 172 -13.85 -13.21 8.41
CA ALA A 172 -12.80 -12.92 9.38
C ALA A 172 -12.30 -11.46 9.29
N ALA A 173 -12.53 -10.78 8.16
CA ALA A 173 -12.04 -9.43 7.90
C ALA A 173 -12.44 -8.42 8.98
N GLU A 174 -13.65 -8.53 9.54
CA GLU A 174 -14.10 -7.60 10.58
C GLU A 174 -13.21 -7.67 11.82
N GLN A 175 -13.02 -8.88 12.36
CA GLN A 175 -12.27 -9.03 13.61
C GLN A 175 -10.82 -8.60 13.40
N VAL A 176 -10.20 -9.05 12.31
CA VAL A 176 -8.82 -8.69 11.96
C VAL A 176 -8.68 -7.17 11.79
N ALA A 177 -9.62 -6.50 11.13
CA ALA A 177 -9.57 -5.04 10.98
C ALA A 177 -9.72 -4.31 12.32
N ARG A 178 -10.56 -4.80 13.25
CA ARG A 178 -10.70 -4.24 14.61
C ARG A 178 -9.43 -4.39 15.43
N ASP A 179 -8.79 -5.54 15.34
CA ASP A 179 -7.54 -5.83 16.04
C ASP A 179 -6.43 -4.89 15.53
N VAL A 180 -6.29 -4.76 14.20
CA VAL A 180 -5.35 -3.81 13.57
C VAL A 180 -5.61 -2.37 14.01
N ILE A 181 -6.87 -1.93 14.09
CA ILE A 181 -7.20 -0.58 14.56
C ILE A 181 -6.75 -0.39 16.02
N THR A 182 -7.02 -1.37 16.88
CA THR A 182 -6.68 -1.31 18.30
C THR A 182 -5.17 -1.28 18.51
N GLU A 183 -4.42 -2.12 17.78
CA GLU A 183 -2.96 -2.14 17.78
C GLU A 183 -2.38 -0.78 17.35
N LEU A 184 -2.86 -0.24 16.22
CA LEU A 184 -2.38 1.04 15.69
C LEU A 184 -2.73 2.24 16.58
N GLU A 185 -3.89 2.21 17.26
CA GLU A 185 -4.29 3.23 18.23
C GLU A 185 -3.41 3.17 19.49
N ALA A 186 -3.07 1.98 19.97
CA ALA A 186 -2.15 1.78 21.10
C ALA A 186 -0.72 2.23 20.77
N GLU A 187 -0.25 2.04 19.54
CA GLU A 187 1.05 2.53 19.08
C GLU A 187 1.13 4.08 18.99
N GLY A 188 0.01 4.76 18.74
CA GLY A 188 -0.09 6.22 18.79
C GLY A 188 0.60 7.02 17.66
N ALA A 189 1.18 6.37 16.64
CA ALA A 189 2.08 7.03 15.68
C ALA A 189 1.72 6.88 14.18
N ARG A 190 0.58 6.28 13.81
CA ARG A 190 0.29 5.92 12.40
C ARG A 190 -1.11 6.30 11.91
N PRO A 191 -1.45 7.61 11.91
CA PRO A 191 -2.81 8.06 11.65
C PRO A 191 -3.32 7.73 10.24
N ARG A 192 -2.43 7.60 9.23
CA ARG A 192 -2.82 7.16 7.87
C ARG A 192 -3.18 5.67 7.80
N ARG A 193 -2.50 4.84 8.59
CA ARG A 193 -2.80 3.39 8.64
C ARG A 193 -4.11 3.15 9.36
N ILE A 194 -4.38 3.89 10.45
CA ILE A 194 -5.68 3.84 11.14
C ILE A 194 -6.80 4.19 10.16
N ALA A 195 -6.66 5.29 9.41
CA ALA A 195 -7.66 5.66 8.41
C ALA A 195 -7.89 4.54 7.37
N SER A 196 -6.82 3.90 6.90
CA SER A 196 -6.93 2.78 5.94
C SER A 196 -7.61 1.55 6.54
N ALA A 197 -7.27 1.17 7.78
CA ALA A 197 -7.87 0.04 8.48
C ALA A 197 -9.37 0.28 8.79
N ARG A 198 -9.75 1.53 9.05
CA ARG A 198 -11.17 1.94 9.19
C ARG A 198 -11.94 1.75 7.87
N LEU A 199 -11.33 1.98 6.72
CA LEU A 199 -11.94 1.68 5.42
C LEU A 199 -12.10 0.18 5.20
N ASP A 200 -11.11 -0.62 5.59
CA ASP A 200 -11.20 -2.09 5.54
C ASP A 200 -12.32 -2.62 6.44
N LEU A 201 -12.43 -2.08 7.66
CA LEU A 201 -13.53 -2.41 8.57
C LEU A 201 -14.89 -2.00 7.96
N GLY A 202 -14.99 -0.79 7.40
CA GLY A 202 -16.21 -0.34 6.72
C GLY A 202 -16.66 -1.28 5.60
N LEU A 203 -15.71 -1.74 4.77
CA LEU A 203 -16.00 -2.70 3.72
C LEU A 203 -16.40 -4.08 4.28
N ALA A 204 -15.69 -4.57 5.31
CA ALA A 204 -16.01 -5.83 5.97
C ALA A 204 -17.40 -5.83 6.60
N LEU A 205 -17.83 -4.70 7.18
CA LEU A 205 -19.16 -4.51 7.77
C LEU A 205 -20.30 -4.56 6.74
N LEU A 206 -20.01 -4.33 5.46
CA LEU A 206 -20.96 -4.46 4.36
C LEU A 206 -21.01 -5.89 3.79
N ALA A 207 -20.06 -6.76 4.16
CA ALA A 207 -20.03 -8.14 3.72
C ALA A 207 -20.90 -9.05 4.61
N GLY A 208 -21.44 -10.13 4.02
CA GLY A 208 -22.17 -11.17 4.74
C GLY A 208 -23.52 -10.70 5.32
N LYS A 209 -23.53 -10.23 6.57
CA LYS A 209 -24.70 -9.62 7.24
C LYS A 209 -24.47 -8.12 7.35
N PRO A 210 -24.94 -7.33 6.37
CA PRO A 210 -24.55 -5.93 6.27
C PRO A 210 -25.00 -5.11 7.47
N ARG A 211 -24.06 -4.32 8.02
CA ARG A 211 -24.30 -3.26 9.00
C ARG A 211 -23.92 -1.92 8.38
N PRO A 212 -24.75 -1.40 7.45
CA PRO A 212 -24.45 -0.19 6.70
C PRO A 212 -24.30 1.06 7.59
N GLU A 213 -25.01 1.14 8.71
CA GLU A 213 -24.88 2.24 9.68
C GLU A 213 -23.48 2.26 10.33
N ASP A 214 -23.00 1.09 10.78
CA ASP A 214 -21.65 0.95 11.34
C ASP A 214 -20.59 1.25 10.26
N ALA A 215 -20.76 0.72 9.05
CA ALA A 215 -19.86 0.97 7.93
C ALA A 215 -19.78 2.48 7.60
N ALA A 216 -20.93 3.17 7.58
CA ALA A 216 -21.02 4.62 7.38
C ALA A 216 -20.27 5.39 8.48
N GLN A 217 -20.31 4.92 9.72
CA GLN A 217 -19.57 5.53 10.82
C GLN A 217 -18.06 5.37 10.66
N GLU A 218 -17.59 4.18 10.29
CA GLU A 218 -16.16 3.92 10.10
C GLU A 218 -15.55 4.79 8.99
N VAL A 219 -16.21 4.86 7.83
CA VAL A 219 -15.73 5.69 6.71
C VAL A 219 -15.81 7.19 7.05
N ARG A 220 -16.82 7.64 7.81
CA ARG A 220 -16.93 9.03 8.27
C ARG A 220 -15.78 9.41 9.21
N VAL A 221 -15.38 8.52 10.11
CA VAL A 221 -14.21 8.71 10.98
C VAL A 221 -12.94 8.80 10.14
N ALA A 222 -12.76 7.89 9.18
CA ALA A 222 -11.61 7.89 8.28
C ALA A 222 -11.52 9.21 7.48
N MET A 223 -12.62 9.69 6.90
CA MET A 223 -12.67 10.94 6.14
C MET A 223 -12.34 12.16 7.01
N ARG A 224 -12.97 12.27 8.19
CA ARG A 224 -12.76 13.40 9.12
C ARG A 224 -11.34 13.48 9.67
N SER A 225 -10.58 12.38 9.64
CA SER A 225 -9.19 12.39 10.07
C SER A 225 -8.32 13.33 9.21
N GLY A 226 -8.68 13.56 7.94
CA GLY A 226 -7.85 14.26 6.95
C GLY A 226 -6.56 13.50 6.60
N ARG A 227 -6.52 12.18 6.81
CA ARG A 227 -5.33 11.33 6.65
C ARG A 227 -5.41 10.35 5.49
N ILE A 228 -6.51 10.37 4.74
CA ILE A 228 -6.66 9.56 3.53
C ILE A 228 -5.81 10.18 2.42
N VAL A 229 -4.95 9.37 1.82
CA VAL A 229 -4.13 9.76 0.66
C VAL A 229 -4.96 9.64 -0.62
N LEU A 230 -4.66 10.44 -1.65
CA LEU A 230 -5.46 10.49 -2.87
C LEU A 230 -5.48 9.12 -3.59
N SER A 231 -4.38 8.38 -3.55
CA SER A 231 -4.28 6.98 -4.05
C SER A 231 -5.27 5.99 -3.40
N ASN A 232 -5.83 6.33 -2.23
CA ASN A 232 -6.80 5.50 -1.51
C ASN A 232 -8.23 6.05 -1.59
N TRP A 233 -8.48 7.19 -2.25
CA TRP A 233 -9.81 7.81 -2.21
C TRP A 233 -10.90 6.93 -2.84
N TRP A 234 -10.54 6.13 -3.85
CA TRP A 234 -11.45 5.15 -4.47
C TRP A 234 -12.03 4.14 -3.46
N ARG A 235 -11.30 3.81 -2.38
CA ARG A 235 -11.79 2.89 -1.32
C ARG A 235 -12.91 3.50 -0.50
N VAL A 236 -12.92 4.82 -0.36
CA VAL A 236 -14.01 5.52 0.33
C VAL A 236 -15.24 5.52 -0.54
N VAL A 237 -15.08 5.86 -1.83
CA VAL A 237 -16.18 5.80 -2.80
C VAL A 237 -16.82 4.41 -2.76
N GLU A 238 -16.03 3.34 -2.76
CA GLU A 238 -16.51 1.96 -2.66
C GLU A 238 -17.36 1.70 -1.40
N VAL A 239 -16.89 2.10 -0.22
CA VAL A 239 -17.67 1.93 1.03
C VAL A 239 -18.94 2.79 1.01
N VAL A 240 -18.85 4.04 0.54
CA VAL A 240 -20.00 4.96 0.45
C VAL A 240 -21.06 4.42 -0.51
N GLU A 241 -20.65 3.86 -1.65
CA GLU A 241 -21.55 3.22 -2.61
C GLU A 241 -22.22 1.97 -2.01
N GLY A 242 -21.48 1.14 -1.28
CA GLY A 242 -22.05 -0.03 -0.59
C GLY A 242 -23.05 0.34 0.51
N VAL A 243 -22.78 1.42 1.27
CA VAL A 243 -23.75 1.99 2.22
C VAL A 243 -25.00 2.49 1.48
N ALA A 244 -24.83 3.20 0.36
CA ALA A 244 -25.94 3.72 -0.43
C ALA A 244 -26.80 2.61 -1.04
N ALA A 245 -26.19 1.52 -1.49
CA ALA A 245 -26.90 0.35 -2.02
C ALA A 245 -27.77 -0.33 -0.96
N SER A 246 -27.46 -0.16 0.33
CA SER A 246 -28.25 -0.69 1.44
C SER A 246 -29.50 0.15 1.77
N GLY A 247 -29.65 1.33 1.18
CA GLY A 247 -30.84 2.17 1.32
C GLY A 247 -31.01 2.88 2.67
N VAL A 248 -29.95 2.97 3.47
CA VAL A 248 -30.00 3.67 4.77
C VAL A 248 -30.01 5.20 4.61
N PRO A 249 -30.70 5.96 5.48
CA PRO A 249 -30.78 7.42 5.40
C PRO A 249 -29.41 8.14 5.43
N GLU A 250 -28.44 7.58 6.15
CA GLU A 250 -27.08 8.09 6.31
C GLU A 250 -26.31 8.19 4.99
N ALA A 251 -26.73 7.43 3.96
CA ALA A 251 -26.10 7.41 2.65
C ALA A 251 -26.08 8.79 1.97
N GLY A 252 -27.14 9.60 2.16
CA GLY A 252 -27.23 10.94 1.55
C GLY A 252 -26.17 11.90 2.12
N ASP A 253 -26.16 12.07 3.44
CA ASP A 253 -25.16 12.88 4.16
C ASP A 253 -23.73 12.40 3.89
N LEU A 254 -23.55 11.08 3.81
CA LEU A 254 -22.24 10.49 3.57
C LEU A 254 -21.73 10.79 2.14
N ARG A 255 -22.60 10.71 1.13
CA ARG A 255 -22.24 11.04 -0.26
C ARG A 255 -21.86 12.51 -0.40
N GLU A 256 -22.65 13.43 0.17
CA GLU A 256 -22.35 14.86 0.14
C GLU A 256 -20.98 15.16 0.76
N LYS A 257 -20.66 14.54 1.90
CA LYS A 257 -19.34 14.66 2.53
C LYS A 257 -18.22 14.05 1.69
N CYS A 258 -18.49 12.94 1.00
CA CYS A 258 -17.53 12.29 0.12
C CYS A 258 -17.17 13.20 -1.05
N GLU A 259 -18.17 13.84 -1.66
CA GLU A 259 -17.98 14.82 -2.75
C GLU A 259 -17.24 16.08 -2.25
N ALA A 260 -17.58 16.58 -1.06
CA ALA A 260 -16.95 17.78 -0.51
C ALA A 260 -15.47 17.58 -0.09
N LEU A 261 -15.09 16.37 0.31
CA LEU A 261 -13.73 16.05 0.77
C LEU A 261 -12.89 15.29 -0.26
N GLY A 262 -13.53 14.79 -1.31
CA GLY A 262 -12.91 14.02 -2.39
C GLY A 262 -11.85 14.80 -3.16
N PRO A 263 -11.06 14.12 -4.00
CA PRO A 263 -10.22 14.82 -4.97
C PRO A 263 -11.13 15.58 -5.94
N ALA A 264 -10.72 16.77 -6.36
CA ALA A 264 -11.41 17.43 -7.47
C ALA A 264 -11.27 16.54 -8.72
N ASP A 265 -12.37 16.31 -9.43
CA ASP A 265 -12.31 15.70 -10.77
C ASP A 265 -11.56 16.66 -11.69
N GLU A 266 -10.27 16.41 -11.89
CA GLU A 266 -9.53 16.95 -13.03
C GLU A 266 -9.98 16.11 -14.25
N GLY A 267 -11.07 16.56 -14.88
CA GLY A 267 -11.61 15.98 -16.11
C GLY A 267 -10.67 16.06 -17.31
#